data_AF-A0A5C8GM87-F1
#
_entry.id   AF-A0A5C8GM87-F1
#
_cell.length_a   1.000
_cell.length_b   1.000
_cell.length_c   1.000
_cell.angle_alpha   90.00
_cell.angle_beta   90.00
_cell.angle_gamma   90.00
#
_symmetry.space_group_name_H-M   'P 1'
#
loop_
_entity.id
_entity.type
_entity.pdbx_description
1 polymer ?
#
loop_
_entity_poly.entity_id
_entity_poly.type
_entity_poly.pdbx_seq_one_letter_code
_entity_poly.pdbx_strand_id
1 'polypeptide(L)'
;MIAKIIKGTNFSGVVNYMLSKCEGQVKVLQANDVRSSLPNDIAHDFNLQASMRPNVQKPVCHTILSFSAHDSERLTDATMVKIANEYLHKMGSVEIY
;
A
#
# COMPACT_ATOMS: atom_id res chain seq x y z
N MET A 1 12.46 9.91 7.90
CA MET A 1 11.68 9.03 7.01
C MET A 1 12.38 8.92 5.66
N ILE A 2 12.50 7.72 5.10
CA ILE A 2 13.01 7.48 3.74
C ILE A 2 11.90 6.78 2.95
N ALA A 3 11.65 7.24 1.73
CA ALA A 3 10.66 6.63 0.84
C ALA A 3 11.34 5.82 -0.27
N LYS A 4 10.77 4.66 -0.58
CA LYS A 4 11.17 3.83 -1.73
C LYS A 4 9.93 3.47 -2.54
N ILE A 5 9.98 3.68 -3.86
CA ILE A 5 8.88 3.35 -4.78
C ILE A 5 9.32 2.21 -5.69
N ILE A 6 8.47 1.19 -5.82
CA ILE A 6 8.67 0.03 -6.70
C ILE A 6 7.45 -0.08 -7.61
N LYS A 7 7.69 -0.18 -8.92
CA LYS A 7 6.64 -0.43 -9.92
C LYS A 7 6.63 -1.89 -10.35
N GLY A 8 5.44 -2.48 -10.44
CA GLY A 8 5.27 -3.90 -10.76
C GLY A 8 4.05 -4.18 -11.65
N THR A 9 3.88 -5.45 -12.00
CA THR A 9 2.83 -5.91 -12.91
C THR A 9 1.75 -6.75 -12.22
N ASN A 10 1.97 -7.21 -10.99
CA ASN A 10 1.09 -8.15 -10.30
C ASN A 10 0.92 -7.78 -8.82
N PHE A 11 -0.32 -7.55 -8.38
CA PHE A 11 -0.64 -7.18 -7.00
C PHE A 11 -0.49 -8.34 -6.01
N SER A 12 -0.68 -9.59 -6.44
CA SER A 12 -0.59 -10.78 -5.58
C SER A 12 0.80 -10.90 -4.93
N GLY A 13 1.86 -10.55 -5.66
CA GLY A 13 3.23 -10.58 -5.13
C GLY A 13 3.45 -9.57 -4.00
N VAL A 14 2.89 -8.36 -4.14
CA VAL A 14 3.00 -7.30 -3.12
C VAL A 14 2.17 -7.64 -1.88
N VAL A 15 0.94 -8.09 -2.10
CA VAL A 15 0.03 -8.42 -1.00
C VAL A 15 0.54 -9.63 -0.21
N ASN A 16 1.02 -10.69 -0.89
CA ASN A 16 1.69 -11.79 -0.20
C ASN A 16 2.95 -11.31 0.53
N TYR A 17 3.77 -10.43 -0.06
CA TYR A 17 4.96 -9.92 0.63
C TYR A 17 4.60 -9.21 1.94
N MET A 18 3.56 -8.38 1.93
CA MET A 18 3.10 -7.66 3.13
C MET A 18 2.51 -8.60 4.18
N LEU A 19 1.73 -9.59 3.76
CA LEU A 19 0.89 -10.39 4.66
C LEU A 19 1.48 -11.78 5.01
N SER A 20 2.60 -12.17 4.41
CA SER A 20 3.34 -13.41 4.73
C SER A 20 4.33 -13.27 5.90
N LYS A 21 4.46 -12.06 6.47
CA LYS A 21 5.25 -11.87 7.69
C LYS A 21 4.51 -12.50 8.87
N CYS A 22 5.26 -13.00 9.87
CA CYS A 22 4.69 -13.76 10.98
C CYS A 22 3.50 -13.04 11.63
N GLU A 23 2.51 -13.82 12.05
CA GLU A 23 1.33 -13.31 12.74
C GLU A 23 1.71 -12.34 13.87
N GLY A 24 1.02 -11.19 13.92
CA GLY A 24 1.26 -10.14 14.91
C GLY A 24 2.35 -9.13 14.56
N GLN A 25 3.16 -9.34 13.51
CA GLN A 25 4.20 -8.37 13.10
C GLN A 25 3.70 -7.33 12.07
N VAL A 26 2.52 -7.54 11.50
CA VAL A 26 1.96 -6.65 10.47
C VAL A 26 0.51 -6.34 10.79
N LYS A 27 0.13 -5.09 10.53
CA LYS A 27 -1.22 -4.59 10.72
C LYS A 27 -1.63 -3.77 9.51
N VAL A 28 -2.82 -4.06 8.98
CA VAL A 28 -3.48 -3.17 8.01
C VAL A 28 -4.08 -2.01 8.79
N LEU A 29 -3.61 -0.80 8.53
CA LEU A 29 -4.11 0.41 9.19
C LEU A 29 -5.25 1.08 8.41
N GLN A 30 -5.24 0.96 7.08
CA GLN A 30 -6.25 1.52 6.19
C GLN A 30 -6.27 0.72 4.87
N ALA A 31 -7.46 0.52 4.31
CA ALA A 31 -7.68 0.03 2.96
C ALA A 31 -8.80 0.86 2.33
N ASN A 32 -8.58 1.34 1.10
CA ASN A 32 -9.55 2.14 0.37
C ASN A 32 -9.93 1.37 -0.90
N ASP A 33 -11.22 1.33 -1.23
CA ASP A 33 -11.76 0.79 -2.49
C ASP A 33 -11.44 -0.69 -2.78
N VAL A 34 -11.06 -1.46 -1.76
CA VAL A 34 -10.80 -2.91 -1.83
C VAL A 34 -11.31 -3.60 -0.58
N ARG A 35 -11.70 -4.87 -0.71
CA ARG A 35 -12.00 -5.74 0.44
C ARG A 35 -10.70 -6.11 1.15
N SER A 36 -10.62 -5.84 2.45
CA SER A 36 -9.41 -6.06 3.26
C SER A 36 -9.55 -7.16 4.31
N SER A 37 -10.60 -7.99 4.23
CA SER A 37 -10.85 -9.12 5.13
C SER A 37 -9.81 -10.23 4.98
N LEU A 38 -9.41 -10.52 3.74
CA LEU A 38 -8.41 -11.54 3.42
C LEU A 38 -7.35 -10.96 2.47
N PRO A 39 -6.07 -11.35 2.62
CA PRO A 39 -5.00 -11.02 1.68
C PRO A 39 -5.39 -11.21 0.20
N ASN A 40 -6.01 -12.34 -0.10
CA ASN A 40 -6.35 -12.68 -1.49
C ASN A 40 -7.44 -11.79 -2.06
N ASP A 41 -8.35 -11.28 -1.22
CA ASP A 41 -9.42 -10.38 -1.65
C ASP A 41 -8.84 -9.03 -2.13
N ILE A 42 -7.85 -8.51 -1.41
CA ILE A 42 -7.16 -7.26 -1.76
C ILE A 42 -6.50 -7.38 -3.13
N ALA A 43 -5.73 -8.44 -3.35
CA ALA A 43 -5.03 -8.66 -4.62
C ALA A 43 -6.02 -8.84 -5.78
N HIS A 44 -7.13 -9.54 -5.53
CA HIS A 44 -8.18 -9.74 -6.53
C HIS A 44 -8.80 -8.41 -6.96
N ASP A 45 -9.19 -7.56 -6.01
CA ASP A 45 -9.83 -6.26 -6.31
C ASP A 45 -8.89 -5.32 -7.06
N PHE A 46 -7.62 -5.24 -6.67
CA PHE A 46 -6.65 -4.44 -7.41
C PHE A 46 -6.40 -4.95 -8.83
N ASN A 47 -6.32 -6.27 -9.02
CA ASN A 47 -6.18 -6.85 -10.37
C ASN A 47 -7.41 -6.57 -11.23
N LEU A 48 -8.62 -6.63 -10.65
CA LEU A 48 -9.85 -6.28 -11.35
C LEU A 48 -9.82 -4.81 -11.80
N GLN A 49 -9.49 -3.87 -10.91
CA GLN A 49 -9.36 -2.45 -11.26
C GLN A 49 -8.28 -2.21 -12.34
N ALA A 50 -7.13 -2.89 -12.25
CA ALA A 50 -6.08 -2.80 -13.26
C ALA A 50 -6.53 -3.31 -14.63
N SER A 51 -7.36 -4.36 -14.68
CA SER A 51 -7.89 -4.92 -15.93
C SER A 51 -8.75 -3.92 -16.72
N MET A 52 -9.37 -2.95 -16.01
CA MET A 52 -10.16 -1.88 -16.63
C MET A 52 -9.29 -0.81 -17.31
N ARG A 53 -7.98 -0.79 -17.06
CA ARG A 53 -7.02 0.15 -17.65
C ARG A 53 -5.93 -0.61 -18.43
N PRO A 54 -6.28 -1.26 -19.56
CA PRO A 54 -5.37 -2.17 -20.29
C PRO A 54 -4.11 -1.50 -20.85
N ASN A 55 -4.11 -0.17 -21.01
CA ASN A 55 -2.95 0.58 -21.47
C ASN A 55 -1.87 0.78 -20.38
N VAL A 56 -2.17 0.47 -19.11
CA VAL A 56 -1.23 0.60 -18.00
C VAL A 56 -0.44 -0.69 -17.83
N GLN A 57 0.79 -0.71 -18.36
CA GLN A 57 1.63 -1.92 -18.34
C GLN A 57 2.15 -2.32 -16.95
N LYS A 58 2.27 -1.35 -16.02
CA LYS A 58 2.74 -1.57 -14.64
C LYS A 58 1.76 -0.94 -13.66
N PRO A 59 0.60 -1.59 -13.42
CA PRO A 59 -0.46 -1.02 -12.59
C PRO A 59 -0.10 -0.97 -11.10
N VAL A 60 0.90 -1.74 -10.66
CA VAL A 60 1.29 -1.77 -9.25
C VAL A 60 2.27 -0.64 -8.96
N CYS A 61 1.95 0.19 -7.96
CA CYS A 61 2.85 1.15 -7.33
C CYS A 61 2.98 0.82 -5.84
N HIS A 62 4.05 0.11 -5.46
CA HIS A 62 4.33 -0.21 -4.07
C HIS A 62 5.26 0.87 -3.48
N THR A 63 4.72 1.66 -2.55
CA THR A 63 5.47 2.70 -1.82
C THR A 63 5.77 2.23 -0.41
N ILE A 64 7.04 2.27 -0.02
CA ILE A 64 7.53 1.91 1.30
C ILE A 64 8.01 3.19 1.99
N LEU A 65 7.47 3.49 3.16
CA LEU A 65 7.90 4.60 4.02
C LEU A 65 8.60 4.01 5.25
N SER A 66 9.91 4.20 5.33
CA SER A 66 10.72 3.71 6.46
C SER A 66 10.98 4.83 7.46
N PHE A 67 10.76 4.55 8.74
CA PHE A 67 10.96 5.50 9.84
C PHE A 67 12.15 5.13 10.72
N SER A 68 12.70 6.10 11.43
CA SER A 68 13.77 5.87 12.41
C SER A 68 13.19 5.19 13.66
N ALA A 69 13.95 4.30 14.29
CA ALA A 69 13.57 3.73 15.58
C ALA A 69 13.38 4.80 16.66
N HIS A 70 14.10 5.93 16.56
CA HIS A 70 13.97 7.09 17.44
C HIS A 70 12.61 7.81 17.34
N ASP A 71 11.86 7.59 16.25
CA ASP A 71 10.55 8.22 16.05
C ASP A 71 9.39 7.35 16.60
N SER A 72 9.67 6.15 17.12
CA SER A 72 8.68 5.13 17.48
C SER A 72 7.54 5.64 18.38
N GLU A 73 7.85 6.42 19.42
CA GLU A 73 6.85 6.99 20.34
C GLU A 73 5.84 7.92 19.66
N ARG A 74 6.22 8.53 18.53
CA ARG A 74 5.39 9.49 17.78
C ARG A 74 4.59 8.81 16.66
N LEU A 75 4.95 7.58 16.29
CA LEU A 75 4.37 6.81 15.18
C LEU A 75 3.17 5.99 15.66
N THR A 76 2.13 6.68 16.12
CA THR A 76 0.82 6.03 16.34
C THR A 76 0.20 5.62 15.00
N ASP A 77 -0.73 4.67 15.04
CA ASP A 77 -1.49 4.23 13.86
C ASP A 77 -2.09 5.41 13.08
N ALA A 78 -2.71 6.36 13.79
CA ALA A 78 -3.30 7.56 13.19
C ALA A 78 -2.24 8.46 12.52
N THR A 79 -1.08 8.64 13.15
CA THR A 79 0.03 9.40 12.57
C THR A 79 0.58 8.72 11.31
N MET A 80 0.76 7.40 11.34
CA MET A 80 1.24 6.63 10.18
C MET A 80 0.26 6.72 9.00
N VAL A 81 -1.05 6.57 9.26
CA VAL A 81 -2.10 6.76 8.26
C VAL A 81 -2.07 8.16 7.67
N LYS A 82 -1.98 9.19 8.51
CA LYS A 82 -1.90 10.59 8.05
C LYS A 82 -0.68 10.81 7.14
N ILE A 83 0.51 10.36 7.56
CA ILE A 83 1.74 10.50 6.76
C ILE A 83 1.62 9.78 5.41
N ALA A 84 1.07 8.56 5.41
CA ALA A 84 0.87 7.80 4.16
C ALA A 84 -0.06 8.52 3.19
N ASN A 85 -1.19 9.05 3.66
CA ASN A 85 -2.14 9.79 2.82
C ASN A 85 -1.56 11.11 2.32
N GLU A 86 -0.87 11.88 3.16
CA GLU A 86 -0.19 13.12 2.75
C GLU A 86 0.89 12.85 1.71
N TYR A 87 1.65 11.76 1.87
CA TYR A 87 2.65 11.35 0.90
C TYR A 87 2.02 11.02 -0.47
N LEU A 88 0.97 10.19 -0.48
CA LEU A 88 0.27 9.82 -1.72
C LEU A 88 -0.34 11.04 -2.41
N HIS A 89 -0.91 11.97 -1.64
CA HIS A 89 -1.48 13.21 -2.17
C HIS A 89 -0.40 14.09 -2.83
N LYS A 90 0.74 14.30 -2.16
CA LYS A 90 1.86 15.08 -2.72
C LYS A 90 2.50 14.43 -3.96
N MET A 91 2.43 13.11 -4.07
CA MET A 91 2.94 12.36 -5.23
C MET A 91 1.99 12.37 -6.43
N GLY A 92 0.81 12.98 -6.33
CA GLY A 92 -0.19 13.02 -7.40
C GLY A 92 -0.93 11.69 -7.62
N SER A 93 -0.81 10.73 -6.70
CA SER A 93 -1.38 9.38 -6.84
C SER A 93 -2.86 9.28 -6.43
N VAL A 94 -3.45 10.35 -5.89
CA VAL A 94 -4.83 10.36 -5.35
C VAL A 94 -5.85 10.98 -6.33
N GLU A 95 -5.41 11.56 -7.46
CA GLU A 95 -6.30 12.15 -8.47
C GLU A 95 -6.28 11.36 -9.79
N ILE A 96 -6.60 10.07 -9.75
CA ILE A 96 -6.92 9.34 -10.97
C ILE A 96 -8.33 8.81 -10.84
N TYR A 97 -9.30 9.70 -11.07
CA TYR A 97 -10.68 9.35 -11.37
C TYR A 97 -10.76 8.55 -12.69
#